data_AF-A0A1A7XQ67-F1
#
_entry.id   AF-A0A1A7XQ67-F1
#
_cell.length_a   1.000
_cell.length_b   1.000
_cell.length_c   1.000
_cell.angle_alpha   90.00
_cell.angle_beta   90.00
_cell.angle_gamma   90.00
#
_symmetry.space_group_name_H-M   'P 1'
#
loop_
_entity.id
_entity.type
_entity.pdbx_description
1 polymer ?
#
loop_
_entity_poly.entity_id
_entity_poly.type
_entity_poly.pdbx_seq_one_letter_code
_entity_poly.pdbx_strand_id
1 'polypeptide(L)'
;LEQLKKQQHVAMDKLLLQVQSLEQALNTERHVVTEERKKLTQLQHAYTCLFRDYDAKLKNEEGDLSSRLEEAERALALKQDTIDKLKEEVEQQKGSLETVPVLTAQAEIYKADFLAEREAREKLNQKKEELQEQLTQALAENDRMKQEALSRERMEQMKLRHMKDFPPRPLHIPPPQGVFPGGAFNTVPAAPSFRNQALVPVSGQGAGNEELPDLCCPKCHYLAPDMDTLQIHVMDCIQ
;
A
#
# COMPACT_ATOMS: atom_id res chain seq x y z
N LEU A 1 -78.99 7.92 -119.98
CA LEU A 1 -79.53 8.48 -118.73
C LEU A 1 -79.47 7.49 -117.56
N GLU A 2 -79.86 6.23 -117.75
CA GLU A 2 -79.95 5.22 -116.68
C GLU A 2 -78.59 4.77 -116.12
N GLN A 3 -77.57 4.63 -116.97
CA GLN A 3 -76.20 4.27 -116.55
C GLN A 3 -75.55 5.36 -115.68
N LEU A 4 -75.82 6.63 -115.98
CA LEU A 4 -75.36 7.76 -115.18
C LEU A 4 -75.99 7.75 -113.78
N LYS A 5 -77.29 7.42 -113.66
CA LYS A 5 -77.97 7.27 -112.37
C LYS A 5 -77.40 6.12 -111.54
N LYS A 6 -77.09 4.98 -112.17
CA LYS A 6 -76.43 3.84 -111.50
C LYS A 6 -75.03 4.23 -111.00
N GLN A 7 -74.27 4.95 -111.81
CA GLN A 7 -72.95 5.46 -111.42
C GLN A 7 -73.04 6.48 -110.27
N GLN A 8 -74.05 7.35 -110.27
CA GLN A 8 -74.32 8.28 -109.18
C GLN A 8 -74.72 7.56 -107.88
N HIS A 9 -75.56 6.51 -107.95
CA HIS A 9 -75.91 5.70 -106.77
C HIS A 9 -74.68 5.00 -106.15
N VAL A 10 -73.86 4.35 -106.98
CA VAL A 10 -72.62 3.71 -106.50
C VAL A 10 -71.65 4.73 -105.90
N ALA A 11 -71.56 5.93 -106.48
CA ALA A 11 -70.76 7.02 -105.92
C ALA A 11 -71.32 7.51 -104.57
N MET A 12 -72.65 7.59 -104.43
CA MET A 12 -73.33 7.97 -103.18
C MET A 12 -73.10 6.93 -102.08
N ASP A 13 -73.25 5.63 -102.38
CA ASP A 13 -73.03 4.54 -101.42
C ASP A 13 -71.57 4.49 -100.97
N LYS A 14 -70.62 4.70 -101.90
CA LYS A 14 -69.19 4.80 -101.58
C LYS A 14 -68.91 5.97 -100.64
N LEU A 15 -69.53 7.13 -100.89
CA LEU A 15 -69.38 8.30 -100.03
C LEU A 15 -69.99 8.05 -98.65
N LEU A 16 -71.14 7.38 -98.56
CA LEU A 16 -71.80 7.05 -97.30
C LEU A 16 -70.96 6.07 -96.46
N LEU A 17 -70.37 5.05 -97.07
CA LEU A 17 -69.42 4.15 -96.41
C LEU A 17 -68.15 4.88 -95.95
N GLN A 18 -67.65 5.82 -96.75
CA GLN A 18 -66.51 6.66 -96.34
C GLN A 18 -66.87 7.53 -95.14
N VAL A 19 -68.05 8.16 -95.13
CA VAL A 19 -68.53 8.95 -93.98
C VAL A 19 -68.64 8.07 -92.74
N GLN A 20 -69.25 6.88 -92.83
CA GLN A 20 -69.36 5.95 -91.71
C GLN A 20 -68.00 5.49 -91.19
N SER A 21 -67.05 5.19 -92.08
CA SER A 21 -65.68 4.82 -91.70
C SER A 21 -64.95 5.96 -90.99
N LEU A 22 -65.09 7.19 -91.49
CA LEU A 22 -64.51 8.38 -90.87
C LEU A 22 -65.17 8.71 -89.51
N GLU A 23 -66.49 8.53 -89.38
CA GLU A 23 -67.23 8.69 -88.12
C GLU A 23 -66.79 7.67 -87.07
N GLN A 24 -66.62 6.41 -87.46
CA GLN A 24 -66.09 5.37 -86.58
C GLN A 24 -64.67 5.69 -86.12
N ALA A 25 -63.79 6.09 -87.06
CA ALA A 25 -62.42 6.49 -86.74
C ALA A 25 -62.38 7.71 -85.80
N LEU A 26 -63.23 8.71 -86.04
CA LEU A 26 -63.35 9.87 -85.16
C LEU A 26 -63.81 9.47 -83.74
N ASN A 27 -64.74 8.52 -83.64
CA ASN A 27 -65.23 8.06 -82.34
C ASN A 27 -64.14 7.27 -81.58
N THR A 28 -63.35 6.44 -82.27
CA THR A 28 -62.22 5.74 -81.66
C THR A 28 -61.13 6.71 -81.20
N GLU A 29 -60.79 7.71 -82.02
CA GLU A 29 -59.82 8.75 -81.64
C GLU A 29 -60.27 9.55 -80.42
N ARG A 30 -61.56 9.93 -80.35
CA ARG A 30 -62.14 10.58 -79.17
C ARG A 30 -61.97 9.71 -77.91
N HIS A 31 -62.22 8.41 -78.02
CA HIS A 31 -62.05 7.50 -76.89
C HIS A 31 -60.58 7.42 -76.44
N VAL A 32 -59.64 7.27 -77.38
CA VAL A 32 -58.20 7.27 -77.09
C VAL A 32 -57.78 8.56 -76.39
N VAL A 33 -58.18 9.72 -76.90
CA VAL A 33 -57.88 11.03 -76.28
C VAL A 33 -58.43 11.11 -74.85
N THR A 34 -59.64 10.59 -74.59
CA THR A 34 -60.18 10.58 -73.23
C THR A 34 -59.40 9.68 -72.27
N GLU A 35 -58.92 8.53 -72.73
CA GLU A 35 -58.11 7.62 -71.92
C GLU A 35 -56.71 8.20 -71.67
N GLU A 36 -56.06 8.77 -72.68
CA GLU A 36 -54.77 9.45 -72.50
C GLU A 36 -54.87 10.65 -71.55
N ARG A 37 -55.98 11.41 -71.59
CA ARG A 37 -56.24 12.48 -70.62
C ARG A 37 -56.38 11.98 -69.19
N LYS A 38 -57.01 10.82 -68.98
CA LYS A 38 -57.08 10.18 -67.65
C LYS A 38 -55.69 9.73 -67.19
N LYS A 39 -54.91 9.07 -68.06
CA LYS A 39 -53.54 8.65 -67.76
C LYS A 39 -52.64 9.84 -67.40
N LEU A 40 -52.74 10.94 -68.15
CA LEU A 40 -52.00 12.17 -67.85
C LEU A 40 -52.36 12.72 -66.47
N THR A 41 -53.65 12.74 -66.13
CA THR A 41 -54.12 13.21 -64.82
C THR A 41 -53.62 12.31 -63.69
N GLN A 42 -53.65 10.98 -63.89
CA GLN A 42 -53.10 10.01 -62.93
C GLN A 42 -51.60 10.19 -62.75
N LEU A 43 -50.85 10.40 -63.83
CA LEU A 43 -49.41 10.64 -63.79
C LEU A 43 -49.10 11.95 -63.06
N GLN A 44 -49.84 13.02 -63.32
CA GLN A 44 -49.72 14.30 -62.61
C GLN A 44 -49.98 14.14 -61.11
N HIS A 45 -51.01 13.37 -60.75
CA HIS A 45 -51.30 13.07 -59.34
C HIS A 45 -50.17 12.25 -58.69
N ALA A 46 -49.72 11.19 -59.34
CA ALA A 46 -48.61 10.36 -58.85
C ALA A 46 -47.32 11.17 -58.67
N TYR A 47 -46.97 12.01 -59.64
CA TYR A 47 -45.83 12.92 -59.54
C TYR A 47 -45.96 13.88 -58.35
N THR A 48 -47.14 14.46 -58.15
CA THR A 48 -47.39 15.37 -57.03
C THR A 48 -47.25 14.66 -55.69
N CYS A 49 -47.76 13.43 -55.56
CA CYS A 49 -47.60 12.63 -54.35
C CYS A 49 -46.13 12.30 -54.09
N LEU A 50 -45.40 11.79 -55.08
CA LEU A 50 -43.98 11.48 -54.95
C LEU A 50 -43.14 12.71 -54.58
N PHE A 51 -43.44 13.87 -55.17
CA PHE A 51 -42.75 15.10 -54.83
C PHE A 51 -42.98 15.50 -53.36
N ARG A 52 -44.23 15.39 -52.88
CA ARG A 52 -44.56 15.67 -51.47
C ARG A 52 -43.89 14.69 -50.52
N ASP A 53 -43.88 13.40 -50.84
CA ASP A 53 -43.25 12.37 -50.01
C ASP A 53 -41.74 12.56 -49.93
N TYR A 54 -41.11 12.92 -51.06
CA TYR A 54 -39.68 13.24 -51.11
C TYR A 54 -39.34 14.49 -50.30
N ASP A 55 -40.10 15.58 -50.45
CA ASP A 55 -39.91 16.83 -49.69
C ASP A 55 -40.13 16.60 -48.18
N ALA A 56 -41.13 15.81 -47.81
CA ALA A 56 -41.37 15.43 -46.42
C ALA A 56 -40.21 14.60 -45.85
N LYS A 57 -39.70 13.62 -46.63
CA LYS A 57 -38.56 12.80 -46.23
C LYS A 57 -37.30 13.65 -46.03
N LEU A 58 -37.01 14.56 -46.97
CA LEU A 58 -35.86 15.45 -46.91
C LEU A 58 -35.89 16.31 -45.64
N LYS A 59 -37.04 16.92 -45.34
CA LYS A 59 -37.22 17.75 -44.13
C LYS A 59 -37.09 16.95 -42.84
N ASN A 60 -37.60 15.72 -42.83
CA ASN A 60 -37.49 14.85 -41.66
C ASN A 60 -36.04 14.41 -41.43
N GLU A 61 -35.33 14.01 -42.49
CA GLU A 61 -33.92 13.62 -42.40
C GLU A 61 -33.03 14.80 -41.98
N GLU A 62 -33.26 15.99 -42.53
CA GLU A 62 -32.55 17.22 -42.13
C GLU A 62 -32.80 17.55 -40.66
N GLY A 63 -34.05 17.45 -40.19
CA GLY A 63 -34.40 17.66 -38.79
C GLY A 63 -33.76 16.65 -37.83
N ASP A 64 -33.78 15.36 -38.17
CA ASP A 64 -33.18 14.29 -37.37
C ASP A 64 -31.65 14.45 -37.27
N LEU A 65 -31.00 14.70 -38.40
CA LEU A 65 -29.56 14.94 -38.45
C LEU A 65 -29.17 16.18 -37.64
N SER A 66 -29.95 17.26 -37.74
CA SER A 66 -29.73 18.48 -36.95
C SER A 66 -29.89 18.21 -35.45
N SER A 67 -30.94 17.50 -35.05
CA SER A 67 -31.17 17.14 -33.64
C SER A 67 -30.03 16.28 -33.07
N ARG A 68 -29.59 15.28 -33.83
CA ARG A 68 -28.47 14.42 -33.46
C ARG A 68 -27.15 15.18 -33.38
N LEU A 69 -26.93 16.14 -34.26
CA LEU A 69 -25.75 17.01 -34.22
C LEU A 69 -25.74 17.85 -32.95
N GLU A 70 -26.85 18.51 -32.62
CA GLU A 70 -26.96 19.31 -31.39
C GLU A 70 -26.75 18.46 -30.13
N GLU A 71 -27.30 17.25 -30.10
CA GLU A 71 -27.09 16.34 -28.96
C GLU A 71 -25.62 15.94 -28.83
N ALA A 72 -24.96 15.64 -29.95
CA ALA A 72 -23.53 15.33 -29.96
C ALA A 72 -22.69 16.53 -29.48
N GLU A 73 -23.01 17.76 -29.91
CA GLU A 73 -22.35 18.98 -29.45
C GLU A 73 -22.53 19.21 -27.95
N ARG A 74 -23.75 19.02 -27.41
CA ARG A 74 -24.00 19.09 -25.96
C ARG A 74 -23.21 18.02 -25.20
N ALA A 75 -23.17 16.80 -25.71
CA ALA A 75 -22.40 15.71 -25.10
C ALA A 75 -20.89 15.99 -25.11
N LEU A 76 -20.38 16.62 -26.17
CA LEU A 76 -18.98 17.05 -26.25
C LEU A 76 -18.67 18.15 -25.24
N ALA A 77 -19.56 19.14 -25.07
CA ALA A 77 -19.41 20.18 -24.06
C ALA A 77 -19.34 19.59 -22.63
N LEU A 78 -20.26 18.67 -22.29
CA LEU A 78 -20.24 17.99 -20.98
C LEU A 78 -18.97 17.16 -20.74
N LYS A 79 -18.47 16.49 -21.79
CA LYS A 79 -17.20 15.76 -21.73
C LYS A 79 -16.03 16.72 -21.52
N GLN A 80 -16.04 17.87 -22.17
CA GLN A 80 -15.01 18.90 -22.00
C GLN A 80 -15.01 19.46 -20.58
N ASP A 81 -16.18 19.78 -20.01
CA ASP A 81 -16.30 20.22 -18.61
C ASP A 81 -15.75 19.16 -17.64
N THR A 82 -15.99 17.88 -17.92
CA THR A 82 -15.45 16.77 -17.10
C THR A 82 -13.94 16.68 -17.22
N ILE A 83 -13.39 16.84 -18.42
CA ILE A 83 -11.94 16.87 -18.65
C ILE A 83 -11.30 18.02 -17.86
N ASP A 84 -11.91 19.20 -17.87
CA ASP A 84 -11.33 20.36 -17.20
C ASP A 84 -11.37 20.21 -15.67
N LYS A 85 -12.44 19.63 -15.11
CA LYS A 85 -12.48 19.24 -13.69
C LYS A 85 -11.40 18.22 -13.32
N LEU A 86 -11.24 17.17 -14.13
CA LEU A 86 -10.21 16.16 -13.88
C LEU A 86 -8.80 16.75 -13.96
N LYS A 87 -8.56 17.70 -14.86
CA LYS A 87 -7.27 18.42 -14.93
C LYS A 87 -7.02 19.27 -13.69
N GLU A 88 -8.04 19.96 -13.18
CA GLU A 88 -7.97 20.73 -11.94
C GLU A 88 -7.64 19.83 -10.74
N GLU A 89 -8.35 18.69 -10.61
CA GLU A 89 -8.09 17.69 -9.57
C GLU A 89 -6.66 17.13 -9.64
N VAL A 90 -6.16 16.85 -10.84
CA VAL A 90 -4.78 16.38 -11.04
C VAL A 90 -3.75 17.42 -10.59
N GLU A 91 -3.94 18.70 -10.91
CA GLU A 91 -3.01 19.74 -10.48
C GLU A 91 -3.07 19.96 -8.95
N GLN A 92 -4.26 19.85 -8.35
CA GLN A 92 -4.40 19.90 -6.89
C GLN A 92 -3.70 18.73 -6.19
N GLN A 93 -3.84 17.51 -6.74
CA GLN A 93 -3.16 16.32 -6.22
C GLN A 93 -1.64 16.41 -6.37
N LYS A 94 -1.15 17.00 -7.46
CA LYS A 94 0.27 17.20 -7.70
C LYS A 94 0.92 18.07 -6.62
N GLY A 95 0.28 19.16 -6.20
CA GLY A 95 0.76 19.98 -5.08
C GLY A 95 0.85 19.20 -3.76
N SER A 96 -0.07 18.27 -3.52
CA SER A 96 0.00 17.38 -2.34
C SER A 96 1.16 16.38 -2.46
N LEU A 97 1.36 15.82 -3.66
CA LEU A 97 2.42 14.86 -3.94
C LEU A 97 3.82 15.47 -3.81
N GLU A 98 3.99 16.76 -4.13
CA GLU A 98 5.25 17.50 -3.96
C GLU A 98 5.72 17.56 -2.48
N THR A 99 4.81 17.37 -1.51
CA THR A 99 5.17 17.33 -0.09
C THR A 99 5.77 16.00 0.36
N VAL A 100 5.50 14.91 -0.38
CA VAL A 100 5.93 13.56 0.01
C VAL A 100 7.45 13.44 0.08
N PRO A 101 8.25 13.87 -0.92
CA PRO A 101 9.70 13.81 -0.84
C PRO A 101 10.28 14.58 0.35
N VAL A 102 9.68 15.72 0.69
CA VAL A 102 10.11 16.55 1.84
C VAL A 102 9.85 15.80 3.15
N LEU A 103 8.65 15.24 3.33
CA LEU A 103 8.32 14.47 4.53
C LEU A 103 9.15 13.18 4.65
N THR A 104 9.43 12.51 3.54
CA THR A 104 10.33 11.36 3.49
C THR A 104 11.74 11.75 3.94
N ALA A 105 12.31 12.81 3.36
CA ALA A 105 13.62 13.30 3.76
C ALA A 105 13.65 13.72 5.25
N GLN A 106 12.58 14.35 5.74
CA GLN A 106 12.46 14.73 7.15
C GLN A 106 12.47 13.51 8.08
N ALA A 107 11.77 12.43 7.72
CA ALA A 107 11.78 11.19 8.49
C ALA A 107 13.15 10.49 8.47
N GLU A 108 13.84 10.53 7.32
CA GLU A 108 15.20 9.99 7.19
C GLU A 108 16.22 10.75 8.04
N ILE A 109 16.14 12.09 8.06
CA ILE A 109 16.99 12.95 8.90
C ILE A 109 16.76 12.61 10.38
N TYR A 110 15.50 12.58 10.83
CA TYR A 110 15.21 12.24 12.23
C TYR A 110 15.66 10.84 12.63
N LYS A 111 15.54 9.87 11.72
CA LYS A 111 16.05 8.52 11.94
C LYS A 111 17.58 8.53 12.07
N ALA A 112 18.28 9.27 11.22
CA ALA A 112 19.73 9.40 11.29
C ALA A 112 20.18 10.06 12.60
N ASP A 113 19.53 11.17 12.99
CA ASP A 113 19.80 11.88 14.24
C ASP A 113 19.56 11.00 15.46
N PHE A 114 18.44 10.26 15.48
CA PHE A 114 18.14 9.32 16.55
C PHE A 114 19.21 8.23 16.69
N LEU A 115 19.67 7.65 15.58
CA LEU A 115 20.70 6.62 15.60
C LEU A 115 22.05 7.18 16.07
N ALA A 116 22.42 8.38 15.64
CA ALA A 116 23.63 9.06 16.07
C ALA A 116 23.60 9.38 17.58
N GLU A 117 22.48 9.91 18.08
CA GLU A 117 22.29 10.19 19.50
C GLU A 117 22.35 8.91 20.34
N ARG A 118 21.71 7.83 19.86
CA ARG A 118 21.78 6.52 20.53
C ARG A 118 23.21 6.00 20.62
N GLU A 119 23.96 6.04 19.52
CA GLU A 119 25.36 5.61 19.50
C GLU A 119 26.21 6.45 20.47
N ALA A 120 26.02 7.77 20.49
CA ALA A 120 26.70 8.66 21.44
C ALA A 120 26.35 8.32 22.90
N ARG A 121 25.07 8.02 23.16
CA ARG A 121 24.57 7.64 24.48
C ARG A 121 25.16 6.31 24.97
N GLU A 122 25.22 5.32 24.10
CA GLU A 122 25.82 4.00 24.37
C GLU A 122 27.32 4.15 24.70
N LYS A 123 28.07 4.92 23.89
CA LYS A 123 29.48 5.22 24.17
C LYS A 123 29.68 5.94 25.50
N LEU A 124 28.79 6.88 25.85
CA LEU A 124 28.85 7.58 27.12
C LEU A 124 28.52 6.66 28.30
N ASN A 125 27.55 5.76 28.14
CA ASN A 125 27.22 4.77 29.16
C ASN A 125 28.39 3.79 29.40
N GLN A 126 29.03 3.33 28.33
CA GLN A 126 30.21 2.47 28.43
C GLN A 126 31.35 3.15 29.22
N LYS A 127 31.68 4.40 28.89
CA LYS A 127 32.68 5.17 29.65
C LYS A 127 32.29 5.40 31.11
N LYS A 128 30.99 5.59 31.38
CA LYS A 128 30.49 5.74 32.75
C LYS A 128 30.71 4.45 33.54
N GLU A 129 30.39 3.30 32.97
CA GLU A 129 30.61 1.99 33.60
C GLU A 129 32.09 1.74 33.87
N GLU A 130 32.97 2.02 32.90
CA GLU A 130 34.43 1.92 33.06
C GLU A 130 34.96 2.80 34.21
N LEU A 131 34.55 4.07 34.27
CA LEU A 131 34.97 4.99 35.34
C LEU A 131 34.41 4.57 36.71
N GLN A 132 33.20 4.03 36.74
CA GLN A 132 32.56 3.57 37.97
C GLN A 132 33.26 2.31 38.51
N GLU A 133 33.72 1.42 37.64
CA GLU A 133 34.56 0.28 38.01
C GLU A 133 35.93 0.72 38.53
N GLN A 134 36.59 1.65 37.84
CA GLN A 134 37.88 2.23 38.29
C GLN A 134 37.76 2.89 39.66
N LEU A 135 36.68 3.65 39.90
CA LEU A 135 36.41 4.27 41.20
C LEU A 135 36.23 3.21 42.29
N THR A 136 35.46 2.16 42.00
CA THR A 136 35.23 1.05 42.93
C THR A 136 36.54 0.34 43.28
N GLN A 137 37.39 0.08 42.29
CA GLN A 137 38.70 -0.52 42.49
C GLN A 137 39.64 0.37 43.33
N ALA A 138 39.68 1.67 43.05
CA ALA A 138 40.49 2.62 43.79
C ALA A 138 40.05 2.74 45.26
N LEU A 139 38.73 2.73 45.53
CA LEU A 139 38.20 2.72 46.89
C LEU A 139 38.59 1.45 47.64
N ALA A 140 38.45 0.28 47.00
CA ALA A 140 38.84 -1.00 47.60
C ALA A 140 40.35 -1.06 47.91
N GLU A 141 41.20 -0.54 47.03
CA GLU A 141 42.63 -0.44 47.29
C GLU A 141 42.94 0.54 48.43
N ASN A 142 42.25 1.69 48.49
CA ASN A 142 42.41 2.64 49.60
C ASN A 142 42.08 1.97 50.94
N ASP A 143 40.99 1.20 51.00
CA ASP A 143 40.59 0.49 52.21
C ASP A 143 41.54 -0.65 52.58
N ARG A 144 42.07 -1.39 51.60
CA ARG A 144 43.16 -2.38 51.81
C ARG A 144 44.39 -1.70 52.42
N MET A 145 44.83 -0.58 51.86
CA MET A 145 46.00 0.16 52.34
C MET A 145 45.79 0.72 53.76
N LYS A 146 44.59 1.20 54.09
CA LYS A 146 44.23 1.60 55.46
C LYS A 146 44.29 0.41 56.41
N GLN A 147 43.77 -0.74 56.02
CA GLN A 147 43.82 -1.96 56.84
C GLN A 147 45.27 -2.43 57.07
N GLU A 148 46.12 -2.35 56.06
CA GLU A 148 47.57 -2.61 56.16
C GLU A 148 48.31 -1.58 57.02
N ALA A 149 47.89 -0.31 57.00
CA ALA A 149 48.45 0.72 57.87
C ALA A 149 48.08 0.46 59.34
N LEU A 150 46.81 0.13 59.62
CA LEU A 150 46.35 -0.26 60.95
C LEU A 150 47.03 -1.54 61.45
N SER A 151 47.27 -2.52 60.58
CA SER A 151 47.99 -3.74 60.96
C SER A 151 49.47 -3.47 61.26
N ARG A 152 50.13 -2.61 60.48
CA ARG A 152 51.48 -2.11 60.75
C ARG A 152 51.56 -1.37 62.08
N GLU A 153 50.64 -0.43 62.33
CA GLU A 153 50.59 0.33 63.58
C GLU A 153 50.39 -0.61 64.79
N ARG A 154 49.49 -1.59 64.70
CA ARG A 154 49.32 -2.62 65.74
C ARG A 154 50.61 -3.41 65.99
N MET A 155 51.33 -3.79 64.93
CA MET A 155 52.60 -4.51 65.05
C MET A 155 53.69 -3.65 65.70
N GLU A 156 53.77 -2.36 65.36
CA GLU A 156 54.69 -1.41 65.99
C GLU A 156 54.36 -1.19 67.46
N GLN A 157 53.09 -1.03 67.83
CA GLN A 157 52.66 -0.94 69.23
C GLN A 157 53.06 -2.19 70.03
N MET A 158 52.93 -3.39 69.45
CA MET A 158 53.40 -4.64 70.07
C MET A 158 54.92 -4.61 70.29
N LYS A 159 55.72 -4.20 69.29
CA LYS A 159 57.19 -4.06 69.42
C LYS A 159 57.59 -3.07 70.50
N LEU A 160 56.91 -1.92 70.59
CA LEU A 160 57.16 -0.89 71.61
C LEU A 160 56.91 -1.38 73.04
N ARG A 161 55.88 -2.23 73.25
CA ARG A 161 55.65 -2.88 74.55
C ARG A 161 56.82 -3.80 74.91
N HIS A 162 57.28 -4.62 73.97
CA HIS A 162 58.43 -5.51 74.20
C HIS A 162 59.77 -4.78 74.41
N MET A 163 59.97 -3.60 73.82
CA MET A 163 61.19 -2.77 74.01
C MET A 163 61.21 -1.99 75.33
N LYS A 164 60.05 -1.72 75.96
CA LYS A 164 59.98 -1.02 77.25
C LYS A 164 60.24 -1.95 78.44
N ASP A 165 59.96 -3.24 78.29
CA ASP A 165 60.15 -4.23 79.36
C ASP A 165 61.56 -4.87 79.38
N PHE A 166 62.35 -4.72 78.30
CA PHE A 166 63.72 -5.23 78.24
C PHE A 166 64.67 -4.27 77.50
N PRO A 167 65.66 -3.63 78.16
CA PRO A 167 66.78 -3.00 77.45
C PRO A 167 67.62 -4.08 76.75
N PRO A 168 68.43 -3.75 75.72
CA PRO A 168 69.25 -4.74 75.03
C PRO A 168 70.24 -5.35 76.01
N ARG A 169 69.93 -6.57 76.46
CA ARG A 169 70.83 -7.38 77.29
C ARG A 169 71.93 -7.94 76.37
N PRO A 170 73.22 -7.84 76.73
CA PRO A 170 74.32 -8.39 75.94
C PRO A 170 74.07 -9.86 75.63
N LEU A 171 74.26 -10.25 74.36
CA LEU A 171 74.19 -11.64 73.91
C LEU A 171 75.26 -12.46 74.62
N HIS A 172 74.86 -13.22 75.63
CA HIS A 172 75.68 -14.30 76.18
C HIS A 172 75.00 -15.62 75.84
N ILE A 173 75.45 -16.22 74.74
CA ILE A 173 75.07 -17.57 74.31
C ILE A 173 76.07 -18.54 74.95
N PRO A 174 75.61 -19.61 75.64
CA PRO A 174 76.35 -20.86 75.70
C PRO A 174 75.68 -21.91 74.79
N PRO A 175 76.46 -22.70 74.03
CA PRO A 175 76.00 -23.91 73.34
C PRO A 175 75.91 -25.06 74.39
N PRO A 176 75.53 -26.34 74.10
CA PRO A 176 75.54 -26.99 72.79
C PRO A 176 74.48 -28.09 72.51
N GLN A 177 74.51 -28.58 71.27
CA GLN A 177 74.48 -29.98 70.82
C GLN A 177 73.44 -30.98 71.38
N GLY A 178 72.68 -31.57 70.46
CA GLY A 178 71.94 -32.80 70.71
C GLY A 178 71.27 -33.32 69.44
N VAL A 179 71.97 -34.18 68.73
CA VAL A 179 71.56 -34.79 67.46
C VAL A 179 70.60 -35.96 67.72
N PHE A 180 69.80 -36.30 66.69
CA PHE A 180 69.28 -37.64 66.32
C PHE A 180 67.84 -38.04 66.70
N PRO A 181 67.22 -38.95 65.89
CA PRO A 181 66.12 -38.57 65.00
C PRO A 181 64.80 -39.31 65.30
N GLY A 182 63.77 -38.91 64.55
CA GLY A 182 62.37 -39.25 64.75
C GLY A 182 61.97 -40.72 64.60
N GLY A 183 60.92 -41.05 65.34
CA GLY A 183 60.07 -42.23 65.21
C GLY A 183 58.60 -41.80 65.10
N ALA A 184 57.87 -42.51 64.24
CA ALA A 184 56.48 -42.28 63.85
C ALA A 184 55.44 -42.63 64.93
N PHE A 185 54.23 -42.03 64.87
CA PHE A 185 52.99 -42.70 64.43
C PHE A 185 51.69 -41.97 64.89
N ASN A 186 50.77 -41.79 63.92
CA ASN A 186 49.27 -41.80 63.94
C ASN A 186 48.51 -40.74 64.78
N THR A 187 47.43 -40.09 64.32
CA THR A 187 46.14 -40.64 63.81
C THR A 187 45.26 -39.64 62.99
N VAL A 188 44.92 -39.98 61.74
CA VAL A 188 43.60 -40.12 61.01
C VAL A 188 42.34 -39.32 61.50
N PRO A 189 41.28 -39.00 60.69
CA PRO A 189 41.13 -38.57 59.26
C PRO A 189 40.10 -37.42 59.03
N ALA A 190 39.94 -36.96 57.77
CA ALA A 190 38.63 -36.95 57.08
C ALA A 190 38.82 -36.76 55.56
N ALA A 191 38.05 -37.49 54.77
CA ALA A 191 37.97 -37.45 53.30
C ALA A 191 36.47 -37.50 52.92
N PRO A 192 36.09 -37.54 51.64
CA PRO A 192 36.38 -36.67 50.49
C PRO A 192 35.05 -36.19 49.83
N SER A 193 35.10 -35.51 48.67
CA SER A 193 34.45 -36.00 47.42
C SER A 193 34.20 -34.90 46.38
N PHE A 194 34.56 -35.22 45.13
CA PHE A 194 34.15 -34.56 43.90
C PHE A 194 33.11 -35.45 43.18
N ARG A 195 32.13 -34.84 42.49
CA ARG A 195 31.64 -35.15 41.11
C ARG A 195 30.10 -35.12 40.92
N ASN A 196 29.68 -34.14 40.12
CA ASN A 196 28.66 -34.05 39.04
C ASN A 196 27.31 -34.78 39.03
N GLN A 197 26.32 -33.96 38.61
CA GLN A 197 25.13 -34.19 37.74
C GLN A 197 23.94 -35.00 38.28
N ALA A 198 22.78 -34.34 38.44
CA ALA A 198 21.65 -34.38 37.49
C ALA A 198 20.32 -33.83 38.09
N LEU A 199 19.59 -33.09 37.25
CA LEU A 199 18.12 -33.14 37.02
C LEU A 199 17.08 -32.56 38.03
N VAL A 200 16.38 -31.54 37.49
CA VAL A 200 14.96 -31.08 37.61
C VAL A 200 14.41 -30.42 38.90
N PRO A 201 13.42 -29.51 38.76
CA PRO A 201 13.26 -28.31 39.60
C PRO A 201 12.08 -28.40 40.57
N VAL A 202 12.11 -27.55 41.61
CA VAL A 202 10.94 -27.21 42.43
C VAL A 202 10.95 -25.70 42.72
N SER A 203 9.98 -25.04 42.09
CA SER A 203 9.03 -24.05 42.61
C SER A 203 9.40 -23.20 43.84
N GLY A 204 9.30 -21.88 43.67
CA GLY A 204 9.18 -20.87 44.72
C GLY A 204 9.38 -19.47 44.13
N GLN A 205 8.37 -18.89 43.50
CA GLN A 205 7.52 -17.82 44.06
C GLN A 205 8.29 -16.58 44.55
N GLY A 206 8.18 -15.51 43.73
CA GLY A 206 8.37 -14.11 44.07
C GLY A 206 7.83 -13.29 42.90
N ALA A 207 6.54 -13.00 42.87
CA ALA A 207 6.00 -11.70 43.26
C ALA A 207 6.54 -10.55 42.39
N GLY A 208 5.95 -10.40 41.21
CA GLY A 208 6.04 -9.24 40.34
C GLY A 208 4.79 -9.19 39.48
N ASN A 209 3.88 -8.28 39.81
CA ASN A 209 2.72 -7.94 39.00
C ASN A 209 3.28 -7.25 37.73
N GLU A 210 3.53 -7.99 36.67
CA GLU A 210 3.71 -7.43 35.33
C GLU A 210 2.43 -7.75 34.56
N GLU A 211 1.64 -6.72 34.28
CA GLU A 211 0.59 -6.79 33.25
C GLU A 211 1.22 -7.43 32.01
N LEU A 212 0.82 -8.68 31.70
CA LEU A 212 1.13 -9.27 30.42
C LEU A 212 0.60 -8.28 29.36
N PRO A 213 1.44 -7.82 28.41
CA PRO A 213 0.96 -6.94 27.36
C PRO A 213 -0.19 -7.64 26.62
N ASP A 214 -1.30 -6.94 26.40
CA ASP A 214 -2.41 -7.44 25.59
C ASP A 214 -1.88 -7.73 24.18
N LEU A 215 -1.58 -9.00 23.91
CA LEU A 215 -1.06 -9.49 22.64
C LEU A 215 -2.20 -9.53 21.61
N CYS A 216 -2.65 -8.35 21.19
CA CYS A 216 -3.78 -8.19 20.29
C CYS A 216 -3.35 -7.72 18.90
N CYS A 217 -4.00 -8.27 17.87
CA CYS A 217 -3.81 -7.81 16.50
C CYS A 217 -4.45 -6.43 16.33
N PRO A 218 -3.73 -5.40 15.84
CA PRO A 218 -4.27 -4.04 15.74
C PRO A 218 -5.37 -3.89 14.68
N LYS A 219 -5.51 -4.83 13.73
CA LYS A 219 -6.52 -4.77 12.66
C LYS A 219 -7.87 -5.33 13.11
N CYS A 220 -7.87 -6.50 13.76
CA CYS A 220 -9.08 -7.25 14.09
C CYS A 220 -9.29 -7.47 15.60
N HIS A 221 -8.36 -6.98 16.43
CA HIS A 221 -8.37 -7.11 17.89
C HIS A 221 -8.40 -8.57 18.38
N TYR A 222 -7.89 -9.51 17.57
CA TYR A 222 -7.70 -10.89 17.99
C TYR A 222 -6.65 -10.99 19.10
N LEU A 223 -7.02 -11.56 20.24
CA LEU A 223 -6.15 -11.76 21.39
C LEU A 223 -5.42 -13.11 21.26
N ALA A 224 -4.11 -13.05 21.08
CA ALA A 224 -3.26 -14.23 20.96
C ALA A 224 -2.73 -14.65 22.34
N PRO A 225 -2.61 -15.97 22.59
CA PRO A 225 -2.08 -16.49 23.87
C PRO A 225 -0.56 -16.28 24.03
N ASP A 226 0.16 -16.03 22.94
CA ASP A 226 1.60 -15.82 22.90
C ASP A 226 2.05 -15.03 21.64
N MET A 227 3.28 -14.53 21.66
CA MET A 227 3.83 -13.65 20.61
C MET A 227 3.94 -14.32 19.25
N ASP A 228 4.26 -15.62 19.20
CA ASP A 228 4.43 -16.36 17.94
C ASP A 228 3.08 -16.49 17.22
N THR A 229 2.01 -16.80 17.97
CA THR A 229 0.65 -16.83 17.44
C THR A 229 0.19 -15.46 16.95
N LEU A 230 0.55 -14.38 17.66
CA LEU A 230 0.25 -13.01 17.22
C LEU A 230 0.97 -12.66 15.92
N GLN A 231 2.26 -12.99 15.79
CA GLN A 231 3.07 -12.68 14.61
C GLN A 231 2.54 -13.39 13.35
N ILE A 232 2.19 -14.67 13.46
CA ILE A 232 1.56 -15.43 12.36
C ILE A 232 0.25 -14.77 11.96
N HIS A 233 -0.62 -14.47 12.94
CA HIS A 233 -1.91 -13.86 12.68
C HIS A 233 -1.79 -12.48 12.03
N VAL A 234 -0.90 -11.60 12.53
CA VAL A 234 -0.71 -10.26 11.98
C VAL A 234 -0.22 -10.30 10.53
N MET A 235 0.64 -11.26 10.20
CA MET A 235 1.15 -11.44 8.83
C MET A 235 0.03 -11.81 7.83
N ASP A 236 -0.90 -12.67 8.24
CA ASP A 236 -2.05 -13.06 7.41
C ASP A 236 -3.16 -12.00 7.43
N CYS A 237 -3.32 -11.29 8.55
CA CYS A 237 -4.40 -10.34 8.75
C CYS A 237 -4.13 -8.98 8.08
N ILE A 238 -2.87 -8.56 7.90
CA ILE A 238 -2.52 -7.25 7.29
C ILE A 238 -2.65 -7.24 5.75
N GLN A 239 -2.69 -8.40 5.09
CA GLN A 239 -3.10 -8.49 3.67
C GLN A 239 -4.56 -8.04 3.48
#